data_AF-R6U5P1-F1
#
_entry.id   AF-R6U5P1-F1
#
_cell.length_a   1.000
_cell.length_b   1.000
_cell.length_c   1.000
_cell.angle_alpha   90.00
_cell.angle_beta   90.00
_cell.angle_gamma   90.00
#
_symmetry.space_group_name_H-M   'P 1'
#
loop_
_entity.id
_entity.type
_entity.pdbx_description
1 polymer ?
#
loop_
_entity_poly.entity_id
_entity_poly.type
_entity_poly.pdbx_seq_one_letter_code
_entity_poly.pdbx_strand_id
1 'polypeptide(L)'
;MKIKIYQINMDRDNGSYSFTNYENTIRRTGGDIRSGIYDCVFDGEVACKGLEEVYEKFNIDSPPGFKGHSLSVSDIVEIAESDSVLKGYYFCDSIGFKKIDFEPEKAEKNMDNKITVVLVEPGKLARIAHIGTSLSELQASVEGNIETFYPYEEQVCIVCDDEGKICGKPLNRAIYNEDGTIMDIMAGTFFICDCSKPSFGSLSEEQQQRFLKQFKYPEQFCRINGEITAIKYKPERNEAR
;
A
#
# COMPACT_ATOMS: atom_id res chain seq x y z
N MET A 1 3.90 -3.98 26.47
CA MET A 1 3.48 -5.35 26.14
C MET A 1 4.15 -5.79 24.84
N LYS A 2 4.44 -7.08 24.70
CA LYS A 2 4.94 -7.69 23.46
C LYS A 2 3.76 -8.29 22.71
N ILE A 3 3.58 -7.87 21.47
CA ILE A 3 2.43 -8.26 20.64
C ILE A 3 2.85 -8.65 19.24
N LYS A 4 1.96 -9.35 18.56
CA LYS A 4 2.00 -9.52 17.11
C LYS A 4 0.64 -9.18 16.51
N ILE A 5 0.64 -8.74 15.26
CA ILE A 5 -0.59 -8.44 14.52
C ILE A 5 -0.65 -9.32 13.29
N TYR A 6 -1.80 -9.95 13.11
CA TYR A 6 -2.13 -10.78 11.97
C TYR A 6 -3.30 -10.18 11.21
N GLN A 7 -3.14 -10.04 9.89
CA GLN A 7 -4.17 -9.51 8.99
C GLN A 7 -4.44 -10.50 7.87
N ILE A 8 -5.67 -10.53 7.37
CA ILE A 8 -6.02 -11.42 6.26
C ILE A 8 -5.31 -10.96 4.99
N ASN A 9 -4.61 -11.88 4.32
CA ASN A 9 -4.07 -11.64 3.01
C ASN A 9 -5.19 -11.70 1.97
N MET A 10 -5.44 -10.58 1.29
CA MET A 10 -6.55 -10.48 0.34
C MET A 10 -6.42 -11.43 -0.85
N ASP A 11 -5.20 -11.80 -1.26
CA ASP A 11 -4.98 -12.77 -2.35
C ASP A 11 -5.35 -14.20 -1.92
N ARG A 12 -5.31 -14.49 -0.62
CA ARG A 12 -5.71 -15.79 -0.04
C ARG A 12 -7.15 -15.78 0.50
N ASP A 13 -7.83 -14.64 0.47
CA ASP A 13 -9.19 -14.48 0.98
C ASP A 13 -10.28 -14.90 -0.01
N ASN A 14 -10.29 -16.18 -0.39
CA ASN A 14 -11.27 -16.74 -1.33
C ASN A 14 -12.72 -16.73 -0.81
N GLY A 15 -12.93 -16.37 0.46
CA GLY A 15 -14.24 -16.28 1.07
C GLY A 15 -14.67 -14.88 1.46
N SER A 16 -13.90 -13.83 1.14
CA SER A 16 -14.20 -12.45 1.55
C SER A 16 -14.49 -12.35 3.06
N TYR A 17 -13.61 -12.94 3.87
CA TYR A 17 -13.65 -12.90 5.33
C TYR A 17 -13.05 -11.60 5.89
N SER A 18 -12.23 -10.90 5.09
CA SER A 18 -11.72 -9.57 5.42
C SER A 18 -12.86 -8.64 5.81
N PHE A 19 -12.67 -7.87 6.88
CA PHE A 19 -13.64 -6.91 7.42
C PHE A 19 -14.97 -7.53 7.87
N THR A 20 -15.03 -8.87 8.02
CA THR A 20 -16.22 -9.57 8.52
C THR A 20 -16.10 -9.82 10.02
N ASN A 21 -17.16 -9.53 10.76
CA ASN A 21 -17.23 -9.76 12.21
C ASN A 21 -17.06 -11.24 12.60
N TYR A 22 -16.81 -11.52 13.89
CA TYR A 22 -16.51 -12.89 14.33
C TYR A 22 -17.64 -13.87 14.01
N GLU A 23 -18.88 -13.51 14.36
CA GLU A 23 -20.05 -14.40 14.23
C GLU A 23 -20.25 -14.84 12.77
N ASN A 24 -20.19 -13.90 11.83
CA ASN A 24 -20.33 -14.19 10.42
C ASN A 24 -19.11 -14.97 9.89
N THR A 25 -17.91 -14.67 10.36
CA THR A 25 -16.70 -15.42 9.99
C THR A 25 -16.82 -16.88 10.38
N ILE A 26 -17.18 -17.18 11.63
CA ILE A 26 -17.37 -18.56 12.11
C ILE A 26 -18.50 -19.27 11.35
N ARG A 27 -19.62 -18.59 11.10
CA ARG A 27 -20.75 -19.14 10.34
C ARG A 27 -20.34 -19.55 8.92
N ARG A 28 -19.49 -18.76 8.26
CA ARG A 28 -19.08 -18.98 6.86
C ARG A 28 -17.90 -19.93 6.72
N THR A 29 -17.11 -20.11 7.77
CA THR A 29 -15.96 -21.02 7.80
C THR A 29 -16.33 -22.41 8.32
N GLY A 30 -17.48 -22.55 9.00
CA GLY A 30 -17.96 -23.82 9.55
C GLY A 30 -17.55 -24.07 11.00
N GLY A 31 -17.07 -23.05 11.72
CA GLY A 31 -16.73 -23.19 13.15
C GLY A 31 -15.43 -22.50 13.57
N ASP A 32 -14.51 -22.23 12.64
CA ASP A 32 -13.12 -21.92 12.97
C ASP A 32 -12.54 -20.74 12.20
N ILE A 33 -11.58 -20.03 12.80
CA ILE A 33 -10.76 -19.05 12.10
C ILE A 33 -9.73 -19.77 11.21
N ARG A 34 -9.73 -19.45 9.91
CA ARG A 34 -8.78 -20.03 8.96
C ARG A 34 -7.41 -19.37 9.08
N SER A 35 -6.59 -19.79 10.05
CA SER A 35 -5.29 -19.17 10.33
C SER A 35 -4.36 -19.05 9.11
N GLY A 36 -4.44 -20.00 8.16
CA GLY A 36 -3.60 -20.02 6.96
C GLY A 36 -3.82 -18.92 5.93
N ILE A 37 -4.88 -18.10 6.08
CA ILE A 37 -5.08 -16.93 5.19
C ILE A 37 -4.46 -15.66 5.75
N TYR A 38 -3.94 -15.68 6.98
CA TYR A 38 -3.38 -14.51 7.63
C TYR A 38 -1.88 -14.34 7.33
N ASP A 39 -1.44 -13.09 7.35
CA ASP A 39 -0.05 -12.65 7.39
C ASP A 39 0.25 -12.04 8.76
N CYS A 40 1.40 -12.39 9.34
CA CYS A 40 1.99 -11.65 10.44
C CYS A 40 2.64 -10.37 9.88
N VAL A 41 2.05 -9.22 10.22
CA VAL A 41 2.41 -7.89 9.71
C VAL A 41 3.09 -6.99 10.76
N PHE A 42 3.20 -7.48 11.99
CA PHE A 42 3.94 -6.84 13.09
C PHE A 42 4.40 -7.88 14.10
N ASP A 43 5.61 -7.72 14.62
CA ASP A 43 6.13 -8.45 15.77
C ASP A 43 7.03 -7.50 16.57
N GLY A 44 6.59 -7.09 17.76
CA GLY A 44 7.32 -6.10 18.53
C GLY A 44 6.71 -5.71 19.87
N GLU A 45 7.40 -4.80 20.55
CA GLU A 45 6.96 -4.24 21.82
C GLU A 45 6.24 -2.91 21.62
N VAL A 46 5.13 -2.74 22.34
CA VAL A 46 4.35 -1.51 22.37
C VAL A 46 4.03 -1.06 23.79
N ALA A 47 3.99 0.25 24.00
CA ALA A 47 3.66 0.88 25.28
C ALA A 47 2.14 1.04 25.47
N CYS A 48 1.38 -0.03 25.26
CA CYS A 48 -0.08 -0.07 25.43
C CYS A 48 -0.46 -0.87 26.69
N LYS A 49 -1.51 -0.44 27.39
CA LYS A 49 -2.05 -1.09 28.60
C LYS A 49 -3.18 -2.08 28.31
N GLY A 50 -3.75 -2.05 27.12
CA GLY A 50 -4.88 -2.89 26.74
C GLY A 50 -5.09 -2.92 25.23
N LEU A 51 -6.01 -3.78 24.77
CA LEU A 51 -6.30 -3.96 23.34
C LEU A 51 -6.87 -2.70 22.68
N GLU A 52 -7.65 -1.89 23.41
CA GLU A 52 -8.17 -0.62 22.89
C GLU A 52 -7.06 0.41 22.63
N GLU A 53 -6.05 0.50 23.51
CA GLU A 53 -4.88 1.35 23.26
C GLU A 53 -4.01 0.80 22.13
N VAL A 54 -3.98 -0.53 21.92
CA VAL A 54 -3.36 -1.12 20.73
C VAL A 54 -4.16 -0.70 19.48
N TYR A 55 -5.49 -0.80 19.51
CA TYR A 55 -6.34 -0.38 18.41
C TYR A 55 -6.10 1.08 18.03
N GLU A 56 -6.13 1.99 19.01
CA GLU A 56 -5.87 3.40 18.79
C GLU A 56 -4.46 3.63 18.22
N LYS A 57 -3.44 2.99 18.80
CA LYS A 57 -2.05 3.17 18.36
C LYS A 57 -1.86 2.78 16.89
N PHE A 58 -2.37 1.63 16.46
CA PHE A 58 -2.20 1.14 15.08
C PHE A 58 -3.15 1.79 14.07
N ASN A 59 -4.02 2.71 14.51
CA ASN A 59 -4.86 3.53 13.64
C ASN A 59 -4.39 5.00 13.56
N ILE A 60 -3.76 5.53 14.61
CA ILE A 60 -3.36 6.96 14.69
C ILE A 60 -1.85 7.16 14.49
N ASP A 61 -1.02 6.37 15.19
CA ASP A 61 0.44 6.53 15.22
C ASP A 61 1.11 5.15 15.24
N SER A 62 1.02 4.50 14.08
CA SER A 62 1.53 3.15 13.87
C SER A 62 3.03 3.06 14.16
N PRO A 63 3.48 2.07 14.96
CA PRO A 63 4.88 1.96 15.34
C PRO A 63 5.78 1.57 14.15
N PRO A 64 7.09 1.89 14.24
CA PRO A 64 8.07 1.40 13.28
C PRO A 64 8.03 -0.13 13.13
N GLY A 65 8.13 -0.61 11.90
CA GLY A 65 8.08 -2.04 11.59
C GLY A 65 6.68 -2.59 11.38
N PHE A 66 5.61 -1.80 11.58
CA PHE A 66 4.27 -2.18 11.13
C PHE A 66 4.17 -2.13 9.61
N LYS A 67 3.75 -3.24 9.01
CA LYS A 67 3.64 -3.41 7.55
C LYS A 67 2.21 -3.68 7.06
N GLY A 68 1.26 -3.65 7.99
CA GLY A 68 -0.15 -3.88 7.72
C GLY A 68 -0.92 -2.61 7.33
N HIS A 69 -2.23 -2.78 7.14
CA HIS A 69 -3.18 -1.66 7.09
C HIS A 69 -3.61 -1.27 8.50
N SER A 70 -4.28 -0.13 8.65
CA SER A 70 -4.86 0.30 9.92
C SER A 70 -5.70 -0.81 10.58
N LEU A 71 -5.56 -0.98 11.90
CA LEU A 71 -6.19 -2.10 12.59
C LEU A 71 -7.72 -2.05 12.47
N SER A 72 -8.33 -3.14 12.02
CA SER A 72 -9.74 -3.20 11.64
C SER A 72 -10.40 -4.54 11.99
N VAL A 73 -11.72 -4.63 11.77
CA VAL A 73 -12.48 -5.87 11.93
C VAL A 73 -11.81 -7.00 11.15
N SER A 74 -11.74 -8.20 11.73
CA SER A 74 -11.03 -9.39 11.24
C SER A 74 -9.54 -9.49 11.57
N ASP A 75 -8.90 -8.42 12.03
CA ASP A 75 -7.50 -8.48 12.45
C ASP A 75 -7.35 -9.23 13.77
N ILE A 76 -6.19 -9.82 14.01
CA ILE A 76 -5.91 -10.56 15.23
C ILE A 76 -4.68 -9.97 15.92
N VAL A 77 -4.84 -9.64 17.19
CA VAL A 77 -3.76 -9.23 18.09
C VAL A 77 -3.35 -10.42 18.95
N GLU A 78 -2.13 -10.91 18.77
CA GLU A 78 -1.51 -11.83 19.72
C GLU A 78 -0.92 -11.03 20.87
N ILE A 79 -1.32 -11.34 22.10
CA ILE A 79 -0.63 -10.90 23.31
C ILE A 79 0.37 -11.99 23.68
N ALA A 80 1.65 -11.77 23.36
CA ALA A 80 2.72 -12.70 23.69
C ALA A 80 3.17 -12.55 25.15
N GLU A 81 3.37 -11.31 25.60
CA GLU A 81 3.79 -10.96 26.96
C GLU A 81 3.12 -9.64 27.41
N SER A 82 2.42 -9.64 28.54
CA SER A 82 1.76 -8.46 29.12
C SER A 82 1.45 -8.67 30.60
N ASP A 83 1.53 -7.60 31.39
CA ASP A 83 1.14 -7.60 32.81
C ASP A 83 -0.36 -7.34 33.01
N SER A 84 -1.03 -6.74 32.02
CA SER A 84 -2.41 -6.23 32.13
C SER A 84 -3.43 -7.00 31.29
N VAL A 85 -2.98 -7.75 30.28
CA VAL A 85 -3.84 -8.52 29.37
C VAL A 85 -3.39 -9.96 29.35
N LEU A 86 -4.33 -10.90 29.44
CA LEU A 86 -4.02 -12.32 29.40
C LEU A 86 -3.34 -12.70 28.07
N LYS A 87 -2.41 -13.65 28.14
CA LYS A 87 -1.81 -14.24 26.95
C LYS A 87 -2.89 -14.91 26.07
N GLY A 88 -2.80 -14.72 24.76
CA GLY A 88 -3.70 -15.33 23.78
C GLY A 88 -3.88 -14.49 22.53
N TYR A 89 -4.86 -14.88 21.72
CA TYR A 89 -5.18 -14.25 20.44
C TYR A 89 -6.54 -13.56 20.52
N TYR A 90 -6.58 -12.32 20.04
CA TYR A 90 -7.72 -11.45 20.18
C TYR A 90 -8.16 -10.94 18.81
N PHE A 91 -9.29 -11.43 18.34
CA PHE A 91 -9.95 -11.00 17.12
C PHE A 91 -10.56 -9.61 17.34
N CYS A 92 -10.21 -8.65 16.48
CA CYS A 92 -10.85 -7.34 16.42
C CYS A 92 -12.24 -7.52 15.81
N ASP A 93 -13.28 -7.38 16.63
CA ASP A 93 -14.67 -7.55 16.22
C ASP A 93 -15.32 -6.21 15.90
N SER A 94 -16.60 -6.19 15.50
CA SER A 94 -17.32 -4.92 15.27
C SER A 94 -17.37 -4.02 16.50
N ILE A 95 -17.25 -4.60 17.70
CA ILE A 95 -17.15 -3.88 18.97
C ILE A 95 -16.14 -4.61 19.86
N GLY A 96 -15.01 -3.95 20.13
CA GLY A 96 -13.95 -4.46 20.99
C GLY A 96 -13.29 -5.73 20.44
N PHE A 97 -12.81 -6.57 21.35
CA PHE A 97 -11.99 -7.74 21.02
C PHE A 97 -12.55 -9.03 21.60
N LYS A 98 -12.49 -10.09 20.80
CA LYS A 98 -12.88 -11.44 21.20
C LYS A 98 -11.67 -12.35 21.28
N LYS A 99 -11.48 -13.01 22.43
CA LYS A 99 -10.45 -14.06 22.56
C LYS A 99 -10.85 -15.28 21.72
N ILE A 100 -9.92 -15.79 20.92
CA ILE A 100 -10.15 -16.89 19.98
C ILE A 100 -9.01 -17.92 20.05
N ASP A 101 -9.26 -19.10 19.48
CA ASP A 101 -8.23 -20.06 19.12
C ASP A 101 -7.66 -19.68 17.75
N PHE A 102 -6.33 -19.64 17.65
CA PHE A 102 -5.61 -19.26 16.43
C PHE A 102 -4.28 -20.03 16.37
N GLU A 103 -3.88 -20.41 15.16
CA GLU A 103 -2.69 -21.23 14.87
C GLU A 103 -1.67 -20.36 14.12
N PRO A 104 -0.85 -19.54 14.83
CA PRO A 104 0.04 -18.57 14.20
C PRO A 104 1.12 -19.20 13.31
N GLU A 105 1.45 -20.48 13.51
CA GLU A 105 2.36 -21.24 12.66
C GLU A 105 1.83 -21.49 11.25
N LYS A 106 0.52 -21.37 11.03
CA LYS A 106 -0.10 -21.45 9.70
C LYS A 106 -0.09 -20.09 8.98
N ALA A 107 0.06 -18.99 9.70
CA ALA A 107 0.15 -17.67 9.12
C ALA A 107 1.52 -17.46 8.46
N GLU A 108 1.55 -16.77 7.32
CA GLU A 108 2.80 -16.42 6.67
C GLU A 108 3.45 -15.20 7.35
N LYS A 109 4.77 -15.08 7.29
CA LYS A 109 5.46 -13.85 7.70
C LYS A 109 5.59 -12.96 6.48
N ASN A 110 4.86 -11.85 6.45
CA ASN A 110 4.83 -10.97 5.29
C ASN A 110 5.27 -9.54 5.65
N MET A 111 6.41 -9.43 6.33
CA MET A 111 6.99 -8.15 6.77
C MET A 111 7.91 -7.50 5.73
N ASP A 112 8.27 -8.21 4.65
CA ASP A 112 9.24 -7.78 3.63
C ASP A 112 8.69 -7.81 2.20
N ASN A 113 7.36 -7.82 2.02
CA ASN A 113 6.77 -7.89 0.68
C ASN A 113 7.15 -6.65 -0.14
N LYS A 114 7.68 -6.89 -1.34
CA LYS A 114 8.02 -5.82 -2.26
C LYS A 114 7.42 -6.08 -3.63
N ILE A 115 7.01 -5.01 -4.28
CA ILE A 115 6.54 -5.02 -5.66
C ILE A 115 7.52 -4.31 -6.58
N THR A 116 7.63 -4.82 -7.80
CA THR A 116 8.43 -4.21 -8.86
C THR A 116 7.58 -3.21 -9.63
N VAL A 117 7.98 -1.94 -9.59
CA VAL A 117 7.24 -0.81 -10.16
C VAL A 117 8.13 -0.01 -11.11
N VAL A 118 7.50 0.82 -11.96
CA VAL A 118 8.22 1.91 -12.64
C VAL A 118 8.03 3.17 -11.80
N LEU A 119 9.11 3.65 -11.16
CA LEU A 119 9.12 4.88 -10.36
C LEU A 119 9.51 6.07 -11.24
N VAL A 120 8.76 7.16 -11.11
CA VAL A 120 8.91 8.38 -11.89
C VAL A 120 9.03 9.57 -10.95
N GLU A 121 10.27 10.02 -10.75
CA GLU A 121 10.59 11.20 -9.93
C GLU A 121 10.67 12.46 -10.82
N PRO A 122 10.24 13.64 -10.35
CA PRO A 122 10.45 14.90 -11.07
C PRO A 122 11.94 15.12 -11.37
N GLY A 123 12.25 15.58 -12.59
CA GLY A 123 13.64 15.86 -13.01
C GLY A 123 14.50 14.62 -13.32
N LYS A 124 14.22 13.44 -12.77
CA LYS A 124 15.05 12.25 -12.97
C LYS A 124 14.61 11.40 -14.15
N LEU A 125 15.43 10.46 -14.63
CA LEU A 125 14.95 9.43 -15.55
C LEU A 125 14.03 8.45 -14.80
N ALA A 126 12.97 7.96 -15.46
CA ALA A 126 12.18 6.87 -14.90
C ALA A 126 13.06 5.62 -14.70
N ARG A 127 12.77 4.83 -13.66
CA ARG A 127 13.55 3.64 -13.31
C ARG A 127 12.67 2.53 -12.76
N ILE A 128 13.13 1.30 -12.89
CA ILE A 128 12.54 0.17 -12.17
C ILE A 128 12.95 0.28 -10.70
N ALA A 129 12.00 0.07 -9.79
CA ALA A 129 12.20 0.11 -8.35
C ALA A 129 11.47 -1.05 -7.67
N HIS A 130 11.96 -1.42 -6.48
CA HIS A 130 11.29 -2.39 -5.60
C HIS A 130 10.85 -1.63 -4.35
N ILE A 131 9.54 -1.44 -4.20
CA ILE A 131 8.95 -0.70 -3.07
C ILE A 131 8.17 -1.66 -2.18
N GLY A 132 8.08 -1.33 -0.88
CA GLY A 132 7.25 -2.09 0.05
C GLY A 132 5.76 -1.90 -0.22
N THR A 133 4.94 -2.87 0.18
CA THR A 133 3.49 -2.86 -0.08
C THR A 133 2.66 -2.30 1.08
N SER A 134 3.28 -1.96 2.21
CA SER A 134 2.56 -1.35 3.33
C SER A 134 2.12 0.07 2.99
N LEU A 135 0.99 0.53 3.54
CA LEU A 135 0.46 1.86 3.26
C LEU A 135 1.50 2.96 3.53
N SER A 136 2.24 2.85 4.64
CA SER A 136 3.27 3.82 5.00
C SER A 136 4.44 3.85 4.01
N GLU A 137 4.84 2.72 3.44
CA GLU A 137 5.88 2.66 2.42
C GLU A 137 5.41 3.19 1.06
N LEU A 138 4.15 2.93 0.69
CA LEU A 138 3.54 3.48 -0.51
C LEU A 138 3.42 5.01 -0.42
N GLN A 139 2.93 5.53 0.71
CA GLN A 139 2.87 6.96 1.01
C GLN A 139 4.26 7.61 1.02
N ALA A 140 5.25 6.96 1.64
CA ALA A 140 6.63 7.43 1.60
C ALA A 140 7.20 7.47 0.18
N SER A 141 6.77 6.57 -0.72
CA SER A 141 7.24 6.51 -2.10
C SER A 141 6.71 7.66 -2.97
N VAL A 142 5.55 8.24 -2.63
CA VAL A 142 4.96 9.41 -3.33
C VAL A 142 5.07 10.72 -2.52
N GLU A 143 5.64 10.62 -1.32
CA GLU A 143 5.81 11.70 -0.34
C GLU A 143 4.48 12.35 0.09
N GLY A 144 3.41 11.57 0.21
CA GLY A 144 2.06 12.08 0.51
C GLY A 144 1.01 10.97 0.58
N ASN A 145 -0.28 11.35 0.66
CA ASN A 145 -1.35 10.36 0.71
C ASN A 145 -1.58 9.78 -0.69
N ILE A 146 -1.75 8.46 -0.77
CA ILE A 146 -1.85 7.82 -2.07
C ILE A 146 -3.24 8.01 -2.69
N GLU A 147 -3.26 8.35 -3.97
CA GLU A 147 -4.42 8.23 -4.86
C GLU A 147 -4.06 7.31 -6.03
N THR A 148 -5.05 6.57 -6.53
CA THR A 148 -4.93 5.75 -7.74
C THR A 148 -5.57 6.44 -8.93
N PHE A 149 -4.82 6.52 -10.02
CA PHE A 149 -5.28 7.00 -11.32
C PHE A 149 -5.22 5.86 -12.34
N TYR A 150 -6.30 5.67 -13.11
CA TYR A 150 -6.49 4.53 -14.02
C TYR A 150 -6.57 5.00 -15.49
N PRO A 151 -5.44 5.41 -16.10
CA PRO A 151 -5.45 5.92 -17.47
C PRO A 151 -5.37 4.81 -18.54
N TYR A 152 -5.38 3.54 -18.16
CA TYR A 152 -5.17 2.40 -19.06
C TYR A 152 -6.36 1.43 -18.99
N GLU A 153 -6.70 0.82 -20.12
CA GLU A 153 -7.72 -0.25 -20.20
C GLU A 153 -7.25 -1.56 -19.57
N GLU A 154 -5.94 -1.80 -19.49
CA GLU A 154 -5.39 -2.95 -18.79
C GLU A 154 -5.33 -2.71 -17.27
N GLN A 155 -5.15 -3.79 -16.50
CA GLN A 155 -5.10 -3.75 -15.03
C GLN A 155 -3.76 -3.21 -14.49
N VAL A 156 -3.43 -1.98 -14.88
CA VAL A 156 -2.28 -1.20 -14.42
C VAL A 156 -2.78 0.17 -14.01
N CYS A 157 -2.27 0.69 -12.90
CA CYS A 157 -2.60 2.03 -12.43
C CYS A 157 -1.35 2.86 -12.16
N ILE A 158 -1.57 4.17 -12.07
CA ILE A 158 -0.62 5.13 -11.53
C ILE A 158 -0.99 5.38 -10.07
N VAL A 159 -0.02 5.32 -9.17
CA VAL A 159 -0.17 5.73 -7.78
C VAL A 159 0.63 7.00 -7.55
N CYS A 160 -0.02 8.04 -7.05
CA CYS A 160 0.55 9.36 -6.82
C CYS A 160 0.06 9.97 -5.51
N ASP A 161 0.53 11.17 -5.20
CA ASP A 161 0.04 11.98 -4.10
C ASP A 161 -1.29 12.67 -4.45
N ASP A 162 -2.33 12.47 -3.63
CA ASP A 162 -3.68 13.01 -3.80
C ASP A 162 -3.71 14.55 -3.76
N GLU A 163 -2.82 15.15 -2.99
CA GLU A 163 -2.72 16.60 -2.81
C GLU A 163 -1.56 17.22 -3.61
N GLY A 164 -0.85 16.45 -4.44
CA GLY A 164 0.42 16.88 -5.03
C GLY A 164 0.33 18.21 -5.81
N LYS A 165 -0.74 18.40 -6.58
CA LYS A 165 -0.96 19.67 -7.31
C LYS A 165 -1.33 20.82 -6.39
N ILE A 166 -2.20 20.56 -5.41
CA ILE A 166 -2.72 21.58 -4.49
C ILE A 166 -1.62 22.06 -3.53
N CYS A 167 -0.75 21.16 -3.10
CA CYS A 167 0.44 21.45 -2.29
C CYS A 167 1.61 22.00 -3.10
N GLY A 168 1.47 22.20 -4.41
CA GLY A 168 2.50 22.81 -5.26
C GLY A 168 3.74 21.93 -5.47
N LYS A 169 3.60 20.60 -5.42
CA LYS A 169 4.70 19.70 -5.80
C LYS A 169 5.12 19.96 -7.26
N PRO A 170 6.40 19.73 -7.60
CA PRO A 170 6.88 19.93 -8.97
C PRO A 170 6.06 19.11 -9.97
N LEU A 171 5.64 19.74 -11.07
CA LEU A 171 5.04 19.01 -12.19
C LEU A 171 6.06 17.99 -12.73
N ASN A 172 5.55 16.80 -13.02
CA ASN A 172 6.34 15.63 -13.32
C ASN A 172 6.19 15.24 -14.80
N ARG A 173 5.20 14.41 -15.16
CA ARG A 173 4.94 13.91 -16.52
C ARG A 173 3.49 14.12 -16.92
N ALA A 174 3.26 14.42 -18.19
CA ALA A 174 1.92 14.38 -18.77
C ALA A 174 1.47 12.93 -18.99
N ILE A 175 0.18 12.70 -18.76
CA ILE A 175 -0.56 11.54 -19.20
C ILE A 175 -1.38 11.95 -20.42
N TYR A 176 -1.41 11.10 -21.44
CA TYR A 176 -2.00 11.42 -22.74
C TYR A 176 -3.21 10.52 -23.01
N ASN A 177 -4.23 11.09 -23.65
CA ASN A 177 -5.33 10.35 -24.26
C ASN A 177 -4.84 9.60 -25.50
N GLU A 178 -5.67 8.70 -26.03
CA GLU A 178 -5.39 7.97 -27.27
C GLU A 178 -5.17 8.88 -28.49
N ASP A 179 -5.85 10.05 -28.51
CA ASP A 179 -5.71 11.06 -29.57
C ASP A 179 -4.45 11.93 -29.43
N GLY A 180 -3.64 11.70 -28.40
CA GLY A 180 -2.41 12.44 -28.13
C GLY A 180 -2.59 13.76 -27.40
N THR A 181 -3.82 14.12 -27.00
CA THR A 181 -4.05 15.29 -26.13
C THR A 181 -3.62 15.00 -24.69
N ILE A 182 -3.15 16.02 -23.97
CA ILE A 182 -2.80 15.87 -22.55
C ILE A 182 -4.09 15.69 -21.76
N MET A 183 -4.23 14.54 -21.10
CA MET A 183 -5.32 14.23 -20.19
C MET A 183 -5.07 14.87 -18.83
N ASP A 184 -3.86 14.69 -18.29
CA ASP A 184 -3.47 15.25 -17.00
C ASP A 184 -1.96 15.44 -16.89
N ILE A 185 -1.50 16.18 -15.89
CA ILE A 185 -0.08 16.34 -15.54
C ILE A 185 0.13 15.89 -14.10
N MET A 186 0.91 14.84 -13.91
CA MET A 186 1.26 14.34 -12.57
C MET A 186 2.11 15.38 -11.83
N ALA A 187 1.90 15.54 -10.52
CA ALA A 187 2.71 16.39 -9.66
C ALA A 187 3.38 15.55 -8.57
N GLY A 188 4.66 15.80 -8.30
CA GLY A 188 5.46 14.99 -7.36
C GLY A 188 5.83 13.61 -7.90
N THR A 189 6.48 12.80 -7.06
CA THR A 189 6.84 11.41 -7.38
C THR A 189 5.58 10.54 -7.54
N PHE A 190 5.57 9.70 -8.56
CA PHE A 190 4.52 8.69 -8.74
C PHE A 190 5.15 7.37 -9.21
N PHE A 191 4.39 6.28 -9.13
CA PHE A 191 4.81 5.00 -9.68
C PHE A 191 3.69 4.29 -10.43
N ILE A 192 4.09 3.35 -11.30
CA ILE A 192 3.19 2.49 -12.05
C ILE A 192 3.29 1.08 -11.48
N CYS A 193 2.15 0.46 -11.18
CA CYS A 193 2.08 -0.90 -10.64
C CYS A 193 0.91 -1.70 -11.23
N ASP A 194 0.96 -3.02 -11.06
CA ASP A 194 -0.17 -3.90 -11.38
C ASP A 194 -1.30 -3.69 -10.37
N CYS A 195 -2.54 -3.72 -10.85
CA CYS A 195 -3.74 -3.66 -10.01
C CYS A 195 -4.75 -4.75 -10.41
N SER A 196 -4.26 -5.91 -10.87
CA SER A 196 -5.10 -7.05 -11.26
C SER A 196 -5.77 -7.75 -10.09
N LYS A 197 -5.21 -7.54 -8.90
CA LYS A 197 -5.66 -8.08 -7.61
C LYS A 197 -6.11 -6.95 -6.67
N PRO A 198 -6.76 -7.28 -5.54
CA PRO A 198 -7.13 -6.27 -4.55
C PRO A 198 -5.92 -5.52 -3.97
N SER A 199 -4.76 -6.17 -3.87
CA SER A 199 -3.49 -5.53 -3.50
C SER A 199 -2.67 -5.15 -4.72
N PHE A 200 -1.89 -4.07 -4.62
CA PHE A 200 -0.95 -3.69 -5.68
C PHE A 200 0.07 -4.79 -5.94
N GLY A 201 0.35 -5.02 -7.21
CA GLY A 201 1.22 -6.08 -7.69
C GLY A 201 2.46 -5.58 -8.42
N SER A 202 3.37 -6.51 -8.69
CA SER A 202 4.53 -6.26 -9.54
C SER A 202 4.13 -6.20 -11.00
N LEU A 203 4.70 -5.26 -11.74
CA LEU A 203 4.59 -5.24 -13.20
C LEU A 203 5.33 -6.43 -13.82
N SER A 204 4.77 -6.98 -14.90
CA SER A 204 5.48 -7.96 -15.74
C SER A 204 6.71 -7.33 -16.41
N GLU A 205 7.68 -8.14 -16.86
CA GLU A 205 8.86 -7.61 -17.57
C GLU A 205 8.49 -6.79 -18.81
N GLU A 206 7.45 -7.21 -19.53
CA GLU A 206 6.92 -6.48 -20.69
C GLU A 206 6.35 -5.11 -20.29
N GLN A 207 5.51 -5.09 -19.26
CA GLN A 207 4.93 -3.85 -18.73
C GLN A 207 6.03 -2.90 -18.24
N GLN A 208 7.02 -3.42 -17.49
CA GLN A 208 8.18 -2.65 -17.03
C GLN A 208 8.89 -1.96 -18.20
N GLN A 209 9.24 -2.69 -19.26
CA GLN A 209 9.92 -2.12 -20.42
C GLN A 209 9.08 -1.06 -21.13
N ARG A 210 7.78 -1.31 -21.30
CA ARG A 210 6.86 -0.39 -21.97
C ARG A 210 6.71 0.92 -21.19
N PHE A 211 6.41 0.86 -19.89
CA PHE A 211 6.22 2.05 -19.06
C PHE A 211 7.53 2.80 -18.80
N LEU A 212 8.65 2.09 -18.67
CA LEU A 212 9.98 2.72 -18.60
C LEU A 212 10.28 3.52 -19.87
N LYS A 213 9.91 3.00 -21.05
CA LYS A 213 10.05 3.73 -22.32
C LYS A 213 9.10 4.92 -22.41
N GLN A 214 7.85 4.77 -21.97
CA GLN A 214 6.85 5.83 -21.96
C GLN A 214 7.29 7.02 -21.12
N PHE A 215 7.70 6.78 -19.87
CA PHE A 215 8.03 7.82 -18.88
C PHE A 215 9.53 8.15 -18.78
N LYS A 216 10.34 7.63 -19.71
CA LYS A 216 11.81 7.66 -19.65
C LYS A 216 12.38 9.02 -19.26
N TYR A 217 11.96 10.07 -19.94
CA TYR A 217 12.53 11.41 -19.81
C TYR A 217 11.62 12.31 -18.97
N PRO A 218 12.23 13.23 -18.18
CA PRO A 218 11.50 14.32 -17.57
C PRO A 218 10.93 15.29 -18.59
N GLU A 219 9.85 15.95 -18.18
CA GLU A 219 9.09 16.89 -19.00
C GLU A 219 9.04 18.26 -18.31
N GLN A 220 9.09 19.32 -19.12
CA GLN A 220 8.78 20.69 -18.71
C GLN A 220 7.47 21.11 -19.36
N PHE A 221 6.66 21.88 -18.63
CA PHE A 221 5.35 22.32 -19.09
C PHE A 221 5.37 23.82 -19.32
N CYS A 222 4.92 24.23 -20.49
CA CYS A 222 4.76 25.65 -20.83
C CYS A 222 3.44 25.86 -21.56
N ARG A 223 2.96 27.11 -21.56
CA ARG A 223 1.76 27.48 -22.30
C ARG A 223 2.15 28.21 -23.58
N ILE A 224 1.81 27.64 -24.73
CA ILE A 224 2.09 28.20 -26.05
C ILE A 224 0.74 28.41 -26.74
N ASN A 225 0.44 29.63 -27.18
CA ASN A 225 -0.81 29.99 -27.86
C ASN A 225 -2.10 29.57 -27.11
N GLY A 226 -2.05 29.53 -25.78
CA GLY A 226 -3.20 29.16 -24.95
C GLY A 226 -3.30 27.67 -24.61
N GLU A 227 -2.48 26.81 -25.24
CA GLU A 227 -2.42 25.37 -25.02
C GLU A 227 -1.23 24.98 -24.14
N ILE A 228 -1.38 23.93 -23.32
CA ILE A 228 -0.28 23.39 -22.52
C ILE A 228 0.54 22.45 -23.40
N THR A 229 1.85 22.62 -23.40
CA THR A 229 2.80 21.77 -24.12
C THR A 229 3.79 21.14 -23.13
N ALA A 230 4.02 19.84 -23.29
CA ALA A 230 5.03 19.08 -22.55
C ALA A 230 6.28 18.88 -23.40
N ILE A 231 7.44 19.29 -22.90
CA ILE A 231 8.73 19.22 -23.61
C ILE A 231 9.66 18.28 -22.86
N LYS A 232 10.01 17.16 -23.49
CA LYS A 232 10.97 16.19 -22.95
C LYS A 232 12.39 16.76 -22.96
N TYR A 233 13.14 16.54 -21.89
CA TYR A 233 14.55 16.93 -21.81
C TYR A 233 15.42 15.81 -21.24
N LYS A 234 16.73 15.92 -21.47
CA LYS A 234 17.72 15.04 -20.85
C LYS A 234 18.19 15.71 -19.56
N PRO A 235 18.03 15.08 -18.38
CA PRO A 235 18.46 15.69 -17.14
C PRO A 235 20.00 15.73 -17.04
N GLU A 236 20.51 16.74 -16.34
CA GLU A 236 21.94 16.86 -16.08
C GLU A 236 22.41 15.77 -15.11
N ARG A 237 23.69 15.37 -15.21
CA ARG A 237 24.27 14.19 -14.54
C ARG A 237 24.15 14.18 -13.00
N ASN A 238 23.79 15.30 -12.37
CA ASN A 238 23.80 15.47 -10.91
C ASN A 238 22.49 15.09 -10.21
N GLU A 239 21.43 14.73 -10.93
CA GLU A 239 20.14 14.32 -10.34
C GLU A 239 19.92 12.80 -10.35
N ALA A 240 20.94 12.02 -10.75
CA ALA A 240 20.86 10.56 -10.91
C ALA A 240 21.22 9.74 -9.67
N ARG A 241 21.13 10.32 -8.46
CA ARG A 241 21.39 9.63 -7.19
C ARG A 241 20.12 9.52 -6.34
#